data_AF-A0ABD5P5E6-F1
#
_entry.id   AF-A0ABD5P5E6-F1
#
_cell.length_a   1.000
_cell.length_b   1.000
_cell.length_c   1.000
_cell.angle_alpha   90.00
_cell.angle_beta   90.00
_cell.angle_gamma   90.00
#
_symmetry.space_group_name_H-M   'P 1'
#
loop_
_entity.id
_entity.type
_entity.pdbx_description
1 polymer ?
#
loop_
_entity_poly.entity_id
_entity_poly.type
_entity_poly.pdbx_seq_one_letter_code
_entity_poly.pdbx_strand_id
1 'polypeptide(L)'
;MKLLRHLWKRHVSGRPDQYQAYVSFPAQADRPPVGEVHDRIEELEFAFEGRLDVYARVGALAVVTDRVPAEHFDPEAFEAILERIEDAYAETHRLARLEKWRRIDGRLVKSYVVVPVKPLFPRDRTDQSEQLASPAEAE
;
A
#
# COMPACT_ATOMS: atom_id res chain seq x y z
N MET A 1 -5.87 6.35 30.44
CA MET A 1 -6.89 5.53 29.70
C MET A 1 -6.84 5.63 28.17
N LYS A 2 -6.51 6.79 27.54
CA LYS A 2 -6.41 6.87 26.06
C LYS A 2 -5.34 5.93 25.50
N LEU A 3 -4.13 5.91 26.07
CA LEU A 3 -3.01 5.07 25.58
C LEU A 3 -3.38 3.57 25.47
N LEU A 4 -3.99 3.02 26.53
CA LEU A 4 -4.47 1.63 26.60
C LEU A 4 -5.47 1.30 25.48
N ARG A 5 -6.44 2.19 25.22
CA ARG A 5 -7.39 1.99 24.10
C ARG A 5 -6.70 1.94 22.74
N HIS A 6 -5.60 2.67 22.53
CA HIS A 6 -4.90 2.68 21.25
C HIS A 6 -4.01 1.44 21.09
N LEU A 7 -3.32 1.03 22.16
CA LEU A 7 -2.57 -0.22 22.17
C LEU A 7 -3.50 -1.41 21.92
N TRP A 8 -4.68 -1.41 22.54
CA TRP A 8 -5.73 -2.39 22.27
C TRP A 8 -6.18 -2.34 20.81
N LYS A 9 -6.47 -1.15 20.27
CA LYS A 9 -6.86 -0.99 18.86
C LYS A 9 -5.82 -1.52 17.88
N ARG A 10 -4.54 -1.29 18.16
CA ARG A 10 -3.42 -1.72 17.30
C ARG A 10 -3.14 -3.21 17.43
N HIS A 11 -3.00 -3.71 18.66
CA HIS A 11 -2.46 -5.05 18.91
C HIS A 11 -3.53 -6.11 19.16
N VAL A 12 -4.76 -5.72 19.50
CA VAL A 12 -5.83 -6.66 19.81
C VAL A 12 -6.91 -6.63 18.74
N SER A 13 -7.45 -5.45 18.41
CA SER A 13 -8.54 -5.38 17.42
C SER A 13 -8.06 -5.18 15.98
N GLY A 14 -6.83 -4.73 15.77
CA GLY A 14 -6.31 -4.37 14.43
C GLY A 14 -7.12 -3.28 13.73
N ARG A 15 -7.87 -2.43 14.46
CA ARG A 15 -8.80 -1.43 13.88
C ARG A 15 -8.28 -0.01 14.12
N PRO A 16 -7.75 0.67 13.10
CA PRO A 16 -7.37 2.09 13.22
C PRO A 16 -8.63 2.97 13.25
N ASP A 17 -8.43 4.27 13.53
CA ASP A 17 -9.46 5.29 13.37
C ASP A 17 -9.51 5.80 11.92
N GLN A 18 -8.38 5.77 11.21
CA GLN A 18 -8.26 6.25 9.84
C GLN A 18 -7.22 5.45 9.05
N TYR A 19 -7.38 5.47 7.73
CA TYR A 19 -6.44 4.91 6.76
C TYR A 19 -5.82 6.00 5.89
N GLN A 20 -4.62 5.71 5.39
CA GLN A 20 -3.91 6.55 4.42
C GLN A 20 -3.01 5.65 3.56
N ALA A 21 -2.70 6.06 2.34
CA ALA A 21 -1.68 5.42 1.51
C ALA A 21 -0.62 6.40 1.00
N TYR A 22 0.61 5.90 0.92
CA TYR A 22 1.69 6.44 0.11
C TYR A 22 2.01 5.39 -0.95
N VAL A 23 1.89 5.74 -2.22
CA VAL A 23 2.18 4.84 -3.34
C VAL A 23 3.23 5.50 -4.24
N SER A 24 4.31 4.80 -4.56
CA SER A 24 5.35 5.31 -5.46
C SER A 24 5.40 4.48 -6.71
N PHE A 25 5.25 5.11 -7.88
CA PHE A 25 5.28 4.49 -9.20
C PHE A 25 6.63 4.76 -9.87
N PRO A 26 7.50 3.75 -10.08
CA PRO A 26 8.75 3.90 -10.81
C PRO A 26 8.55 4.45 -12.24
N ALA A 27 9.42 5.37 -12.64
CA ALA A 27 9.33 6.13 -13.89
C ALA A 27 10.42 5.79 -14.93
N GLN A 28 11.18 4.70 -14.74
CA GLN A 28 12.28 4.28 -15.63
C GLN A 28 11.82 3.44 -16.83
N ALA A 29 12.72 3.07 -17.74
CA ALA A 29 12.39 2.48 -19.06
C ALA A 29 11.57 1.17 -19.02
N ASP A 30 11.67 0.38 -17.95
CA ASP A 30 11.01 -0.92 -17.80
C ASP A 30 9.68 -0.81 -17.01
N ARG A 31 8.86 0.21 -17.34
CA ARG A 31 7.65 0.58 -16.58
C ARG A 31 6.37 0.40 -17.39
N PRO A 32 5.22 0.27 -16.72
CA PRO A 32 3.92 0.35 -17.37
C PRO A 32 3.71 1.71 -18.07
N PRO A 33 2.89 1.74 -19.13
CA PRO A 33 2.49 2.97 -19.80
C PRO A 33 1.99 4.05 -18.83
N VAL A 34 2.20 5.32 -19.16
CA VAL A 34 1.74 6.45 -18.33
C VAL A 34 0.22 6.41 -18.11
N GLY A 35 -0.55 5.94 -19.10
CA GLY A 35 -2.00 5.74 -18.96
C GLY A 35 -2.35 4.76 -17.85
N GLU A 36 -1.69 3.61 -17.78
CA GLU A 36 -1.94 2.62 -16.72
C GLU A 36 -1.58 3.17 -15.34
N VAL A 37 -0.49 3.94 -15.23
CA VAL A 37 -0.15 4.61 -13.97
C VAL A 37 -1.23 5.63 -13.59
N HIS A 38 -1.74 6.41 -14.56
CA HIS A 38 -2.82 7.36 -14.33
C HIS A 38 -4.10 6.65 -13.85
N ASP A 39 -4.49 5.55 -14.48
CA ASP A 39 -5.68 4.77 -14.09
C ASP A 39 -5.57 4.26 -12.65
N ARG A 40 -4.38 3.78 -12.24
CA ARG A 40 -4.15 3.38 -10.84
C ARG A 40 -4.22 4.54 -9.86
N ILE A 41 -3.84 5.76 -10.28
CA ILE A 41 -3.96 6.96 -9.44
C ILE A 41 -5.44 7.35 -9.29
N GLU A 42 -6.23 7.30 -10.36
CA GLU A 42 -7.66 7.57 -10.32
C GLU A 42 -8.41 6.56 -9.42
N GLU A 43 -8.04 5.28 -9.49
CA GLU A 43 -8.58 4.26 -8.59
C GLU A 43 -8.24 4.54 -7.11
N LEU A 44 -7.02 5.01 -6.81
CA LEU A 44 -6.63 5.41 -5.46
C LEU A 44 -7.41 6.64 -4.97
N GLU A 45 -7.70 7.59 -5.85
CA GLU A 45 -8.52 8.77 -5.54
C GLU A 45 -9.92 8.35 -5.11
N PHE A 46 -10.52 7.40 -5.84
CA PHE A 46 -11.83 6.85 -5.52
C PHE A 46 -11.82 6.06 -4.20
N ALA A 47 -10.86 5.15 -4.02
CA ALA A 47 -10.78 4.32 -2.82
C ALA A 47 -10.52 5.10 -1.52
N PHE A 48 -9.93 6.30 -1.63
CA PHE A 48 -9.70 7.19 -0.50
C PHE A 48 -10.68 8.38 -0.46
N GLU A 49 -11.81 8.30 -1.17
CA GLU A 49 -12.94 9.25 -1.14
C GLU A 49 -12.53 10.74 -1.12
N GLY A 50 -11.41 11.10 -1.75
CA GLY A 50 -10.70 12.31 -1.36
C GLY A 50 -9.64 12.74 -2.33
N ARG A 51 -8.97 13.84 -2.00
CA ARG A 51 -7.89 14.35 -2.84
C ARG A 51 -6.63 13.55 -2.54
N LEU A 52 -5.83 13.38 -3.57
CA LEU A 52 -4.48 12.87 -3.43
C LEU A 52 -3.48 13.94 -3.87
N ASP A 53 -2.34 13.96 -3.21
CA ASP A 53 -1.22 14.76 -3.63
C ASP A 53 -0.30 13.91 -4.51
N VAL A 54 -0.01 14.41 -5.71
CA VAL A 54 0.95 13.79 -6.64
C VAL A 54 2.24 14.59 -6.67
N TYR A 55 3.36 13.93 -6.41
CA TYR A 55 4.69 14.52 -6.37
C TYR A 55 5.62 13.83 -7.37
N ALA A 56 6.25 14.60 -8.24
CA ALA A 56 7.36 14.10 -9.02
C ALA A 56 8.58 13.86 -8.10
N ARG A 57 9.20 12.69 -8.23
CA ARG A 57 10.45 12.30 -7.57
C ARG A 57 11.45 11.89 -8.64
N VAL A 58 12.74 11.88 -8.28
CA VAL A 58 13.77 11.39 -9.20
C VAL A 58 13.48 9.94 -9.54
N GLY A 59 13.14 9.67 -10.80
CA GLY A 59 12.84 8.32 -11.28
C GLY A 59 11.51 7.73 -10.78
N ALA A 60 10.60 8.51 -10.19
CA ALA A 60 9.31 8.02 -9.73
C ALA A 60 8.23 9.11 -9.64
N LEU A 61 6.98 8.68 -9.59
CA LEU A 61 5.83 9.50 -9.24
C LEU A 61 5.29 9.01 -7.88
N ALA A 62 5.24 9.88 -6.88
CA ALA A 62 4.74 9.54 -5.56
C ALA A 62 3.33 10.12 -5.37
N VAL A 63 2.44 9.31 -4.82
CA VAL A 63 1.05 9.65 -4.52
C VAL A 63 0.83 9.49 -3.03
N VAL A 64 0.24 10.51 -2.42
CA VAL A 64 -0.15 10.49 -1.00
C VAL A 64 -1.64 10.76 -0.94
N THR A 65 -2.40 9.84 -0.37
CA THR A 65 -3.84 10.02 -0.21
C THR A 65 -4.14 10.85 1.02
N ASP A 66 -5.31 11.49 1.01
CA ASP A 66 -5.92 11.99 2.23
C ASP A 66 -6.20 10.85 3.24
N ARG A 67 -6.47 11.26 4.49
CA ARG A 67 -6.82 10.35 5.58
C ARG A 67 -8.32 10.10 5.58
N VAL A 68 -8.72 8.83 5.46
CA VAL A 68 -10.13 8.43 5.40
C VAL A 68 -10.56 7.74 6.70
N PRO A 69 -11.75 8.02 7.25
CA PRO A 69 -12.29 7.29 8.39
C PRO A 69 -12.40 5.78 8.15
N ALA A 70 -12.17 4.97 9.19
CA ALA A 70 -12.19 3.51 9.07
C ALA A 70 -13.54 2.93 8.61
N GLU A 71 -14.63 3.65 8.87
CA GLU A 71 -15.99 3.31 8.45
C GLU A 71 -16.25 3.49 6.94
N HIS A 72 -15.42 4.27 6.24
CA HIS A 72 -15.55 4.56 4.81
C HIS A 72 -14.48 3.85 3.98
N PHE A 73 -13.39 3.42 4.61
CA PHE A 73 -12.31 2.74 3.91
C PHE A 73 -12.74 1.31 3.54
N ASP A 74 -12.75 1.02 2.25
CA ASP A 74 -12.96 -0.33 1.71
C ASP A 74 -11.61 -1.05 1.53
N PRO A 75 -11.26 -1.99 2.43
CA PRO A 75 -9.99 -2.70 2.35
C PRO A 75 -9.92 -3.66 1.15
N GLU A 76 -11.05 -4.19 0.68
CA GLU A 76 -11.09 -5.13 -0.43
C GLU A 76 -10.88 -4.40 -1.76
N ALA A 77 -11.54 -3.24 -1.93
CA ALA A 77 -11.29 -2.37 -3.07
C ALA A 77 -9.84 -1.90 -3.12
N PHE A 78 -9.26 -1.51 -1.98
CA PHE A 78 -7.86 -1.12 -1.91
C PHE A 78 -6.93 -2.27 -2.28
N GLU A 79 -7.16 -3.48 -1.77
CA GLU A 79 -6.34 -4.65 -2.09
C GLU A 79 -6.40 -4.99 -3.58
N ALA A 80 -7.57 -4.91 -4.21
CA ALA A 80 -7.72 -5.11 -5.65
C ALA A 80 -6.94 -4.07 -6.48
N ILE A 81 -6.80 -2.83 -5.99
CA ILE A 81 -5.93 -1.82 -6.62
C ILE A 81 -4.46 -2.24 -6.49
N LEU A 82 -4.05 -2.75 -5.33
CA LEU A 82 -2.67 -3.21 -5.11
C LEU A 82 -2.32 -4.39 -6.02
N GLU A 83 -3.22 -5.35 -6.21
CA GLU A 83 -3.05 -6.45 -7.16
C GLU A 83 -2.84 -5.93 -8.58
N ARG A 84 -3.67 -4.98 -9.04
CA ARG A 84 -3.52 -4.36 -10.36
C ARG A 84 -2.22 -3.57 -10.50
N ILE A 85 -1.73 -2.94 -9.43
CA ILE A 85 -0.41 -2.29 -9.42
C ILE A 85 0.68 -3.36 -9.52
N GLU A 86 0.57 -4.46 -8.78
CA GLU A 86 1.54 -5.55 -8.84
C GLU A 86 1.63 -6.15 -10.24
N ASP A 87 0.50 -6.41 -10.88
CA ASP A 87 0.41 -6.93 -12.24
C ASP A 87 1.08 -6.01 -13.26
N ALA A 88 0.81 -4.70 -13.18
CA ALA A 88 1.39 -3.71 -14.09
C ALA A 88 2.93 -3.64 -14.01
N TYR A 89 3.52 -4.11 -12.91
CA TYR A 89 4.97 -4.15 -12.71
C TYR A 89 5.52 -5.58 -12.61
N ALA A 90 4.71 -6.62 -12.80
CA ALA A 90 5.06 -8.00 -12.45
C ALA A 90 6.29 -8.53 -13.21
N GLU A 91 6.53 -8.04 -14.42
CA GLU A 91 7.69 -8.46 -15.22
C GLU A 91 9.01 -7.90 -14.68
N THR A 92 8.99 -6.74 -14.03
CA THR A 92 10.20 -5.94 -13.79
C THR A 92 10.44 -5.64 -12.31
N HIS A 93 9.39 -5.64 -11.49
CA HIS A 93 9.44 -5.34 -10.06
C HIS A 93 8.62 -6.36 -9.23
N ARG A 94 8.80 -6.31 -7.91
CA ARG A 94 7.89 -6.89 -6.92
C ARG A 94 7.21 -5.77 -6.16
N LEU A 95 5.96 -5.95 -5.74
CA LEU A 95 5.28 -4.93 -4.94
C LEU A 95 5.69 -5.03 -3.47
N ALA A 96 6.49 -4.09 -2.98
CA ALA A 96 6.79 -3.98 -1.55
C ALA A 96 5.66 -3.21 -0.85
N ARG A 97 5.15 -3.79 0.25
CA ARG A 97 4.06 -3.23 1.05
C ARG A 97 4.51 -3.14 2.50
N LEU A 98 4.36 -1.97 3.11
CA LEU A 98 4.68 -1.74 4.52
C LEU A 98 3.56 -0.98 5.21
N GLU A 99 3.12 -1.51 6.36
CA GLU A 99 2.12 -0.86 7.20
C GLU A 99 2.77 -0.06 8.32
N LYS A 100 2.33 1.19 8.50
CA LYS A 100 2.80 2.06 9.59
C LYS A 100 1.62 2.50 10.43
N TRP A 101 1.74 2.29 11.74
CA TRP A 101 0.76 2.75 12.71
C TRP A 101 1.28 4.01 13.41
N ARG A 102 0.57 5.12 13.29
CA ARG A 102 0.98 6.41 13.86
C ARG A 102 -0.19 7.10 14.55
N ARG A 103 0.15 8.04 15.44
CA ARG A 103 -0.84 8.95 16.03
C ARG A 103 -0.71 10.29 15.33
N ILE A 104 -1.81 10.76 14.76
CA ILE A 104 -1.88 12.04 14.05
C ILE A 104 -3.17 12.71 14.50
N ASP A 105 -3.07 13.95 14.98
CA ASP A 105 -4.23 14.74 15.45
C ASP A 105 -5.11 14.01 16.48
N GLY A 106 -4.49 13.19 17.33
CA GLY A 106 -5.18 12.41 18.36
C GLY A 106 -5.89 11.15 17.87
N ARG A 107 -5.83 10.83 16.58
CA ARG A 107 -6.37 9.61 15.95
C ARG A 107 -5.28 8.58 15.70
N LEU A 108 -5.62 7.30 15.78
CA LEU A 108 -4.76 6.19 15.38
C LEU A 108 -4.90 5.96 13.87
N VAL A 109 -3.85 6.24 13.11
CA VAL A 109 -3.83 6.12 11.65
C VAL A 109 -3.00 4.91 11.25
N LYS A 110 -3.55 4.07 10.36
CA LYS A 110 -2.80 3.04 9.64
C LYS A 110 -2.46 3.55 8.25
N SER A 111 -1.18 3.76 7.98
CA SER A 111 -0.67 4.20 6.67
C SER A 111 -0.05 3.03 5.92
N TYR A 112 -0.50 2.80 4.69
CA TYR A 112 0.13 1.87 3.76
C TYR A 112 1.24 2.58 2.98
N VAL A 113 2.39 1.93 2.84
CA VAL A 113 3.50 2.39 1.99
C VAL A 113 3.72 1.32 0.94
N VAL A 114 3.46 1.66 -0.32
CA VAL A 114 3.46 0.73 -1.45
C VAL A 114 4.46 1.20 -2.49
N VAL A 115 5.40 0.34 -2.86
CA VAL A 115 6.47 0.66 -3.80
C VAL A 115 6.79 -0.60 -4.63
N PRO A 116 6.61 -0.58 -5.96
CA PRO A 116 7.24 -1.56 -6.84
C PRO A 116 8.76 -1.42 -6.74
N VAL A 117 9.45 -2.48 -6.32
CA VAL A 117 10.89 -2.54 -6.15
C VAL A 117 11.51 -3.55 -7.10
N LYS A 118 12.60 -3.16 -7.77
CA LYS A 118 13.35 -4.08 -8.62
C LYS A 118 14.00 -5.14 -7.73
N PRO A 119 13.76 -6.45 -7.96
CA PRO A 119 14.38 -7.48 -7.15
C PRO A 119 15.89 -7.48 -7.36
N LEU A 120 16.64 -7.71 -6.28
CA LEU A 120 18.11 -7.77 -6.33
C LEU A 120 18.62 -9.01 -7.07
N PHE A 121 17.79 -10.04 -7.16
CA PHE A 121 18.10 -11.30 -7.84
C PHE A 121 17.05 -11.60 -8.92
N PRO A 122 17.45 -12.16 -10.07
CA PRO A 122 16.50 -12.61 -11.09
C PRO A 122 15.50 -13.61 -10.50
N ARG A 123 14.25 -13.56 -10.99
CA ARG A 123 13.24 -14.56 -10.61
C ARG A 123 13.53 -15.88 -11.31
N ASP A 124 13.66 -16.97 -10.55
CA ASP A 124 13.39 -18.30 -11.08
C ASP A 124 11.88 -18.44 -11.28
N ARG A 125 11.47 -18.99 -12.43
CA ARG A 125 10.06 -19.10 -12.85
C ARG A 125 9.18 -19.98 -11.92
N THR A 126 9.75 -20.55 -10.87
CA THR A 126 9.15 -21.61 -10.04
C THR A 126 8.56 -21.11 -8.72
N ASP A 127 8.87 -19.88 -8.29
CA ASP A 127 8.55 -19.38 -6.94
C ASP A 127 7.13 -18.82 -6.76
N GLN A 128 6.21 -19.04 -7.70
CA GLN A 128 4.82 -18.57 -7.54
C GLN A 128 4.05 -19.31 -6.43
N SER A 129 4.61 -20.40 -5.88
CA SER A 129 3.88 -21.31 -4.98
C SER A 129 4.23 -21.16 -3.49
N GLU A 130 5.27 -20.43 -3.10
CA GLU A 130 5.79 -20.50 -1.71
C GLU A 130 5.38 -19.35 -0.79
N GLN A 131 4.70 -18.31 -1.28
CA GLN A 131 4.42 -17.13 -0.45
C GLN A 131 3.11 -17.18 0.37
N LEU A 132 2.50 -18.37 0.51
CA LEU A 132 1.30 -18.59 1.35
C LEU A 132 1.52 -19.46 2.60
N ALA A 133 2.75 -19.90 2.89
CA ALA A 133 3.03 -20.68 4.09
C ALA A 133 4.03 -19.97 5.01
N SER A 134 3.52 -19.04 5.81
CA SER A 134 4.12 -18.75 7.11
C SER A 134 3.03 -18.65 8.17
N PRO A 135 2.90 -19.71 8.98
CA PRO A 135 2.76 -19.54 10.41
C PRO A 135 4.05 -20.01 11.09
N ALA A 136 4.64 -19.08 11.83
CA ALA A 136 5.68 -19.33 12.79
C ALA A 136 5.26 -20.37 13.84
N GLU A 137 6.23 -21.22 14.19
CA GLU A 137 6.55 -21.75 15.52
C GLU A 137 5.40 -21.90 16.53
N ALA A 138 5.02 -23.14 16.78
CA ALA A 138 4.45 -23.57 18.05
C ALA A 138 5.27 -24.74 18.59
N GLU A 139 6.09 -24.45 19.60
CA GLU A 139 6.54 -25.43 20.59
C GLU A 139 6.17 -24.89 21.98
#